data_AF-A0A099T1C3-F1
#
_entry.id   AF-A0A099T1C3-F1
#
_cell.length_a   1.000
_cell.length_b   1.000
_cell.length_c   1.000
_cell.angle_alpha   90.00
_cell.angle_beta   90.00
_cell.angle_gamma   90.00
#
_symmetry.space_group_name_H-M   'P 1'
#
loop_
_entity.id
_entity.type
_entity.pdbx_description
1 polymer ?
#
loop_
_entity_poly.entity_id
_entity_poly.type
_entity_poly.pdbx_seq_one_letter_code
_entity_poly.pdbx_strand_id
1 'polypeptide(L)'
;MTTPDTRNYSYDLKENLLYAGDQQVPAYELEENEIGTCGNCESTIISLSYHETDDEFIVAGKCTNCGILSANIYDPGWNWVCEIAIPHFSRSVSENNTDELSGTRLNAQGPKNAEMPEIDGLKLLNSIPMKQIEAIFSPTEITALFARAKGEECIRQYLYNARKKYQTFEDVFGVKLTI
;
A
#
# COMPACT_ATOMS: atom_id res chain seq x y z
N MET A 1 6.55 -17.12 -4.02
CA MET A 1 5.16 -16.80 -4.42
C MET A 1 4.43 -16.35 -3.17
N THR A 2 4.54 -15.09 -2.82
CA THR A 2 3.75 -14.47 -1.76
C THR A 2 2.42 -14.06 -2.39
N THR A 3 1.32 -14.65 -1.92
CA THR A 3 -0.04 -14.24 -2.25
C THR A 3 -0.20 -12.73 -2.06
N PRO A 4 -0.88 -12.00 -2.95
CA PRO A 4 -1.18 -10.60 -2.72
C PRO A 4 -1.94 -10.50 -1.41
N ASP A 5 -1.44 -9.66 -0.51
CA ASP A 5 -2.01 -9.53 0.80
C ASP A 5 -3.40 -8.88 0.70
N THR A 6 -4.44 -9.68 0.91
CA THR A 6 -5.84 -9.24 0.87
C THR A 6 -6.34 -8.78 2.24
N ARG A 7 -5.46 -8.64 3.24
CA ARG A 7 -5.87 -8.17 4.57
C ARG A 7 -6.32 -6.72 4.50
N ASN A 8 -7.43 -6.44 5.15
CA ASN A 8 -7.87 -5.07 5.38
C ASN A 8 -7.02 -4.47 6.49
N TYR A 9 -6.35 -3.37 6.19
CA TYR A 9 -5.53 -2.66 7.15
C TYR A 9 -6.29 -1.48 7.76
N SER A 10 -6.11 -1.23 9.06
CA SER A 10 -6.55 0.00 9.71
C SER A 10 -5.65 0.35 10.91
N TYR A 11 -5.70 1.59 11.37
CA TYR A 11 -4.77 2.07 12.39
C TYR A 11 -5.46 2.86 13.50
N ASP A 12 -5.14 2.55 14.76
CA ASP A 12 -5.50 3.36 15.92
C ASP A 12 -4.37 4.33 16.26
N LEU A 13 -4.60 5.62 15.98
CA LEU A 13 -3.63 6.70 16.23
C LEU A 13 -3.32 6.90 17.73
N LYS A 14 -4.22 6.48 18.62
CA LYS A 14 -4.06 6.72 20.05
C LYS A 14 -3.16 5.68 20.71
N GLU A 15 -3.40 4.42 20.36
CA GLU A 15 -2.69 3.28 20.94
C GLU A 15 -1.50 2.84 20.06
N ASN A 16 -1.27 3.51 18.92
CA ASN A 16 -0.29 3.13 17.89
C ASN A 16 -0.43 1.65 17.49
N LEU A 17 -1.68 1.23 17.25
CA LEU A 17 -2.04 -0.17 17.03
C LEU A 17 -2.48 -0.37 15.58
N LEU A 18 -1.77 -1.23 14.86
CA LEU A 18 -2.15 -1.64 13.51
C LEU A 18 -3.08 -2.84 13.57
N TYR A 19 -4.13 -2.83 12.76
CA TYR A 19 -5.03 -3.97 12.56
C TYR A 19 -4.81 -4.51 11.15
N ALA A 20 -4.42 -5.78 11.03
CA ALA A 20 -4.20 -6.49 9.78
C ALA A 20 -5.22 -7.62 9.67
N GLY A 21 -6.38 -7.36 9.06
CA GLY A 21 -7.55 -8.22 9.18
C GLY A 21 -8.07 -8.27 10.62
N ASP A 22 -8.17 -9.47 11.20
CA ASP A 22 -8.59 -9.66 12.60
C ASP A 22 -7.44 -9.59 13.60
N GLN A 23 -6.19 -9.48 13.11
CA GLN A 23 -5.00 -9.44 13.95
C GLN A 23 -4.69 -8.02 14.41
N GLN A 24 -4.48 -7.86 15.72
CA GLN A 24 -3.91 -6.66 16.32
C GLN A 24 -2.38 -6.80 16.35
N VAL A 25 -1.69 -5.79 15.84
CA VAL A 25 -0.24 -5.76 15.71
C VAL A 25 0.28 -4.51 16.43
N PRO A 26 0.68 -4.61 17.70
CA PRO A 26 1.22 -3.50 18.46
C PRO A 26 2.48 -2.93 17.80
N ALA A 27 2.73 -1.63 18.01
CA ALA A 27 4.01 -1.04 17.62
C ALA A 27 5.15 -1.58 18.50
N TYR A 28 6.25 -1.99 17.89
CA TYR A 28 7.49 -2.29 18.62
C TYR A 28 8.43 -1.08 18.68
N GLU A 29 8.25 -0.10 17.79
CA GLU A 29 9.07 1.11 17.70
C GLU A 29 8.24 2.28 17.14
N LEU A 30 8.56 3.51 17.58
CA LEU A 30 7.83 4.75 17.28
C LEU A 30 8.75 5.86 16.72
N GLU A 31 9.87 5.48 16.10
CA GLU A 31 10.78 6.46 15.52
C GLU A 31 10.16 7.16 14.30
N GLU A 32 10.36 8.48 14.19
CA GLU A 32 9.93 9.27 13.04
C GLU A 32 11.06 9.40 12.02
N ASN A 33 10.91 8.72 10.88
CA ASN A 33 11.87 8.68 9.80
C ASN A 33 11.19 8.98 8.47
N GLU A 34 11.92 9.54 7.50
CA GLU A 34 11.47 9.60 6.11
C GLU A 34 11.52 8.19 5.50
N ILE A 35 10.35 7.58 5.26
CA ILE A 35 10.26 6.18 4.82
C ILE A 35 9.93 6.02 3.34
N GLY A 36 9.50 7.09 2.68
CA GLY A 36 9.10 7.01 1.28
C GLY A 36 8.39 8.25 0.77
N THR A 37 7.71 8.08 -0.37
CA THR A 37 6.96 9.11 -1.08
C THR A 37 5.52 8.67 -1.21
N CYS A 38 4.58 9.55 -0.90
CA CYS A 38 3.15 9.26 -0.89
C CYS A 38 2.66 8.95 -2.31
N GLY A 39 2.01 7.80 -2.49
CA GLY A 39 1.41 7.41 -3.76
C GLY A 39 0.26 8.32 -4.25
N ASN A 40 -0.26 9.20 -3.40
CA ASN A 40 -1.36 10.11 -3.74
C ASN A 40 -0.89 11.53 -4.16
N CYS A 41 0.12 12.09 -3.51
CA CYS A 41 0.53 13.49 -3.74
C CYS A 41 2.05 13.71 -3.83
N GLU A 42 2.81 12.63 -3.96
CA GLU A 42 4.26 12.63 -4.19
C GLU A 42 5.11 13.36 -3.13
N SER A 43 4.51 13.67 -1.97
CA SER A 43 5.22 14.30 -0.85
C SER A 43 5.78 13.24 0.09
N THR A 44 6.72 13.62 0.95
CA THR A 44 7.36 12.72 1.92
C THR A 44 6.34 12.01 2.82
N ILE A 45 6.59 10.73 3.10
CA ILE A 45 5.93 9.98 4.17
C ILE A 45 6.88 9.90 5.36
N ILE A 46 6.37 10.26 6.54
CA ILE A 46 7.06 10.07 7.82
C ILE A 46 6.46 8.86 8.54
N SER A 47 7.29 7.99 9.10
CA SER A 47 6.83 6.87 9.94
C SER A 47 6.14 7.37 11.21
N LEU A 48 5.07 6.68 11.59
CA LEU A 48 4.39 6.83 12.88
C LEU A 48 4.79 5.70 13.83
N SER A 49 4.85 4.47 13.31
CA SER A 49 5.20 3.29 14.08
C SER A 49 5.60 2.11 13.21
N TYR A 50 6.36 1.21 13.81
CA TYR A 50 6.85 -0.02 13.18
C TYR A 50 6.19 -1.24 13.84
N HIS A 51 5.82 -2.19 12.99
CA HIS A 51 5.07 -3.39 13.34
C HIS A 51 5.70 -4.61 12.67
N GLU A 52 5.54 -5.76 13.29
CA GLU A 52 6.03 -7.04 12.78
C GLU A 52 4.92 -8.08 12.91
N THR A 53 4.72 -8.85 11.84
CA THR A 53 3.96 -10.10 11.86
C THR A 53 4.92 -11.24 11.56
N ASP A 54 4.45 -12.49 11.63
CA ASP A 54 5.30 -13.65 11.40
C ASP A 54 5.98 -13.66 10.02
N ASP A 55 5.39 -12.98 9.02
CA ASP A 55 5.81 -13.05 7.62
C ASP A 55 6.34 -11.71 7.05
N GLU A 56 6.21 -10.59 7.76
CA GLU A 56 6.47 -9.25 7.20
C GLU A 56 6.65 -8.15 8.25
N PHE A 57 7.37 -7.10 7.86
CA PHE A 57 7.45 -5.84 8.58
C PHE A 57 6.48 -4.83 7.99
N ILE A 58 5.79 -4.08 8.83
CA ILE A 58 4.82 -3.08 8.39
C ILE A 58 5.11 -1.75 9.09
N VAL A 59 5.26 -0.70 8.31
CA VAL A 59 5.48 0.65 8.83
C VAL A 59 4.24 1.49 8.57
N ALA A 60 3.55 1.88 9.64
CA ALA A 60 2.48 2.86 9.56
C ALA A 60 3.12 4.23 9.31
N GLY A 61 2.70 4.93 8.26
CA GLY A 61 3.27 6.21 7.87
C GLY A 61 2.21 7.22 7.49
N LYS A 62 2.54 8.50 7.65
CA LYS A 62 1.68 9.63 7.32
C LYS A 62 2.35 10.54 6.31
N CYS A 63 1.62 10.89 5.26
CA CYS A 63 2.09 11.90 4.32
C CYS A 63 2.13 13.28 4.96
N THR A 64 3.24 14.01 4.79
CA THR A 64 3.43 15.37 5.33
C THR A 64 2.53 16.42 4.69
N ASN A 65 2.01 16.16 3.49
CA ASN A 65 1.22 17.12 2.73
C ASN A 65 -0.28 16.79 2.75
N CYS A 66 -0.69 15.63 2.24
CA CYS A 66 -2.12 15.26 2.17
C CYS A 66 -2.65 14.57 3.44
N GLY A 67 -1.77 14.21 4.38
CA GLY A 67 -2.15 13.60 5.66
C GLY A 67 -2.70 12.18 5.57
N ILE A 68 -2.74 11.57 4.38
CA ILE A 68 -3.13 10.16 4.21
C ILE A 68 -2.22 9.27 5.04
N LEU A 69 -2.83 8.32 5.75
CA LEU A 69 -2.12 7.25 6.43
C LEU A 69 -1.95 6.06 5.48
N SER A 70 -0.81 5.40 5.60
CA SER A 70 -0.44 4.25 4.79
C SER A 70 0.20 3.16 5.64
N ALA A 71 -0.04 1.91 5.27
CA ALA A 71 0.76 0.77 5.69
C ALA A 71 1.81 0.52 4.59
N ASN A 72 3.09 0.66 4.94
CA ASN A 72 4.21 0.32 4.07
C ASN A 72 4.68 -1.06 4.45
N ILE A 73 4.46 -2.04 3.57
CA ILE A 73 4.71 -3.46 3.82
C ILE A 73 6.08 -3.83 3.27
N TYR A 74 6.85 -4.59 4.05
CA TYR A 74 8.18 -5.08 3.72
C TYR A 74 8.28 -6.58 4.02
N ASP A 75 9.01 -7.31 3.20
CA ASP A 75 9.32 -8.72 3.46
C ASP A 75 10.29 -8.86 4.66
N PRO A 76 10.58 -10.10 5.13
CA PRO A 76 11.51 -10.33 6.24
C PRO A 76 12.95 -9.85 5.99
N GLY A 77 13.30 -9.59 4.73
CA GLY A 77 14.58 -9.01 4.33
C GLY A 77 14.58 -7.47 4.31
N TRP A 78 13.53 -6.83 4.84
CA TRP A 78 13.31 -5.37 4.78
C TRP A 78 13.20 -4.82 3.35
N ASN A 79 12.81 -5.66 2.38
CA ASN A 79 12.51 -5.19 1.03
C ASN A 79 11.05 -4.78 0.97
N TRP A 80 10.80 -3.54 0.55
CA TRP A 80 9.43 -3.03 0.40
C TRP A 80 8.67 -3.80 -0.67
N VAL A 81 7.44 -4.16 -0.33
CA VAL A 81 6.49 -4.92 -1.13
C VAL A 81 5.43 -4.00 -1.72
N CYS A 82 4.75 -3.22 -0.87
CA CYS A 82 3.71 -2.28 -1.29
C CYS A 82 3.41 -1.18 -0.26
N GLU A 83 2.67 -0.16 -0.71
CA GLU A 83 2.07 0.89 0.10
C GLU A 83 0.55 0.74 -0.06
N ILE A 84 -0.16 0.66 1.06
CA ILE A 84 -1.62 0.58 1.09
C ILE A 84 -2.12 1.78 1.86
N ALA A 85 -3.04 2.57 1.30
CA ALA A 85 -3.72 3.63 2.04
C ALA A 85 -4.67 3.00 3.07
N ILE A 86 -4.59 3.43 4.33
CA ILE A 86 -5.34 2.80 5.42
C ILE A 86 -6.28 3.79 6.12
N PRO A 87 -7.52 3.38 6.44
CA PRO A 87 -8.36 4.13 7.35
C PRO A 87 -7.72 4.17 8.75
N HIS A 88 -8.01 5.24 9.48
CA HIS A 88 -7.59 5.39 10.86
C HIS A 88 -8.76 5.81 11.73
N PHE A 89 -8.66 5.47 13.00
CA PHE A 89 -9.60 5.91 14.02
C PHE A 89 -8.84 6.30 15.28
N SER A 90 -9.53 7.02 16.16
CA SER A 90 -9.07 7.27 17.50
C SER A 90 -10.22 6.88 18.41
N ARG A 91 -10.10 5.77 19.15
CA ARG A 91 -11.13 5.41 20.13
C ARG A 91 -11.04 6.40 21.29
N SER A 92 -12.07 7.23 21.44
CA SER A 92 -12.30 7.92 22.70
C SER A 92 -12.61 6.86 23.76
N VAL A 93 -11.73 6.70 24.74
CA VAL A 93 -11.98 5.85 25.91
C VAL A 93 -13.23 6.38 26.60
N SER A 94 -14.34 5.66 26.49
CA SER A 94 -15.40 5.77 27.48
C SER A 94 -15.04 4.83 28.62
N GLU A 95 -14.53 5.39 29.69
CA GLU A 95 -14.58 4.73 31.00
C GLU A 95 -16.05 4.53 31.36
N ASN A 96 -16.52 3.27 31.36
CA ASN A 96 -17.21 2.63 32.49
C ASN A 96 -18.12 1.45 32.05
N ASN A 97 -17.72 0.25 32.53
CA ASN A 97 -18.51 -0.80 33.21
C ASN A 97 -19.59 -1.63 32.48
N THR A 98 -19.26 -2.94 32.38
CA THR A 98 -20.03 -4.19 32.64
C THR A 98 -21.42 -4.45 32.04
N ASP A 99 -21.53 -5.70 31.56
CA ASP A 99 -22.71 -6.57 31.36
C ASP A 99 -23.76 -6.15 30.32
N GLU A 100 -23.92 -6.91 29.24
CA GLU A 100 -24.75 -8.13 29.25
C GLU A 100 -24.78 -8.82 27.87
N LEU A 101 -24.83 -10.15 27.92
CA LEU A 101 -25.05 -11.06 26.81
C LEU A 101 -26.44 -10.80 26.19
N SER A 102 -26.53 -10.61 24.88
CA SER A 102 -27.77 -10.85 24.11
C SER A 102 -27.44 -11.09 22.66
N GLY A 103 -27.34 -12.36 22.28
CA GLY A 103 -27.25 -12.75 20.89
C GLY A 103 -28.53 -12.43 20.13
N THR A 104 -28.40 -12.20 18.83
CA THR A 104 -29.28 -12.75 17.79
C THR A 104 -28.55 -12.61 16.45
N ARG A 105 -28.16 -13.75 15.86
CA ARG A 105 -27.90 -13.87 14.42
C ARG A 105 -29.23 -13.80 13.66
N LEU A 106 -29.20 -13.21 12.46
CA LEU A 106 -29.95 -13.51 11.22
C LEU A 106 -30.02 -12.19 10.41
N ASN A 107 -29.93 -12.10 9.08
CA ASN A 107 -29.40 -12.91 7.98
C ASN A 107 -29.53 -12.00 6.73
N ALA A 108 -28.59 -12.13 5.80
CA ALA A 108 -28.71 -11.93 4.35
C ALA A 108 -29.53 -10.77 3.75
N GLN A 109 -28.86 -9.85 3.04
CA GLN A 109 -28.95 -9.75 1.56
C GLN A 109 -27.94 -8.73 1.05
N GLY A 110 -26.89 -9.21 0.39
CA GLY A 110 -25.93 -8.36 -0.30
C GLY A 110 -26.45 -7.88 -1.66
N PRO A 111 -25.87 -6.81 -2.20
CA PRO A 111 -25.68 -6.64 -3.63
C PRO A 111 -24.23 -7.06 -3.95
N LYS A 112 -24.05 -8.22 -4.56
CA LYS A 112 -23.73 -8.37 -5.99
C LYS A 112 -22.44 -7.64 -6.39
N ASN A 113 -21.37 -8.43 -6.41
CA ASN A 113 -20.23 -8.40 -7.33
C ASN A 113 -20.27 -7.24 -8.33
N ALA A 114 -19.52 -6.20 -8.04
CA ALA A 114 -18.88 -5.41 -9.08
C ALA A 114 -17.42 -5.92 -9.13
N GLU A 115 -17.17 -6.86 -10.04
CA GLU A 115 -15.81 -7.12 -10.52
C GLU A 115 -15.24 -5.79 -11.01
N MET A 116 -14.40 -5.15 -10.21
CA MET A 116 -13.49 -4.13 -10.72
C MET A 116 -12.48 -4.86 -11.59
N PRO A 117 -12.26 -4.43 -12.84
CA PRO A 117 -11.33 -5.11 -13.71
C PRO A 117 -9.93 -4.90 -13.16
N GLU A 118 -9.30 -5.97 -12.66
CA GLU A 118 -7.84 -6.08 -12.62
C GLU A 118 -7.36 -5.88 -14.04
N ILE A 119 -7.02 -4.64 -14.38
CA ILE A 119 -6.25 -4.36 -15.58
C ILE A 119 -4.87 -4.95 -15.28
N ASP A 120 -4.66 -6.16 -15.77
CA ASP A 120 -3.38 -6.86 -15.84
C ASP A 120 -2.31 -5.85 -16.29
N GLY A 121 -1.50 -5.35 -15.34
CA GLY A 121 -0.50 -4.31 -15.58
C GLY A 121 0.47 -4.68 -16.70
N LEU A 122 0.64 -5.97 -16.95
CA LEU A 122 1.40 -6.50 -18.07
C LEU A 122 0.68 -6.30 -19.41
N LYS A 123 -0.64 -6.47 -19.49
CA LYS A 123 -1.43 -6.14 -20.70
C LYS A 123 -1.38 -4.65 -20.98
N LEU A 124 -1.46 -3.81 -19.95
CA LEU A 124 -1.32 -2.37 -20.09
C LEU A 124 0.05 -2.02 -20.70
N LEU A 125 1.14 -2.49 -20.10
CA LEU A 125 2.49 -2.27 -20.62
C LEU A 125 2.67 -2.77 -22.05
N ASN A 126 2.16 -3.96 -22.38
CA ASN A 126 2.25 -4.54 -23.72
C ASN A 126 1.42 -3.79 -24.77
N SER A 127 0.39 -3.04 -24.36
CA SER A 127 -0.43 -2.22 -25.28
C SER A 127 0.25 -0.90 -25.68
N ILE A 128 1.23 -0.45 -24.89
CA ILE A 128 1.95 0.80 -25.13
C ILE A 128 3.10 0.55 -26.10
N PRO A 129 3.24 1.34 -27.18
CA PRO A 129 4.39 1.22 -28.07
C PRO A 129 5.71 1.41 -27.30
N MET A 130 6.64 0.46 -27.44
CA MET A 130 7.91 0.45 -26.70
C MET A 130 8.68 1.78 -26.79
N LYS A 131 8.65 2.44 -27.96
CA LYS A 131 9.28 3.75 -28.17
C LYS A 131 8.75 4.85 -27.23
N GLN A 132 7.49 4.78 -26.81
CA GLN A 132 6.94 5.72 -25.85
C GLN A 132 7.50 5.46 -24.45
N ILE A 133 7.59 4.19 -24.05
CA ILE A 133 8.17 3.78 -22.77
C ILE A 133 9.64 4.22 -22.69
N GLU A 134 10.42 3.93 -23.74
CA GLU A 134 11.85 4.30 -23.85
C GLU A 134 12.10 5.81 -23.85
N ALA A 135 11.10 6.63 -24.20
CA ALA A 135 11.24 8.09 -24.21
C ALA A 135 11.36 8.69 -22.81
N ILE A 136 10.81 8.02 -21.79
CA ILE A 136 10.72 8.53 -20.41
C ILE A 136 11.52 7.68 -19.44
N PHE A 137 11.48 6.36 -19.62
CA PHE A 137 12.09 5.40 -18.71
C PHE A 137 13.44 4.91 -19.24
N SER A 138 14.40 4.72 -18.33
CA SER A 138 15.69 4.11 -18.64
C SER A 138 15.56 2.59 -18.79
N PRO A 139 16.51 1.89 -19.44
CA PRO A 139 16.43 0.44 -19.63
C PRO A 139 16.26 -0.37 -18.32
N THR A 140 16.88 0.07 -17.23
CA THR A 140 16.77 -0.59 -15.92
C THR A 140 15.42 -0.35 -15.26
N GLU A 141 14.86 0.86 -15.41
CA GLU A 141 13.50 1.20 -14.98
C GLU A 141 12.46 0.40 -15.77
N ILE A 142 12.61 0.30 -17.09
CA ILE A 142 11.74 -0.51 -17.96
C ILE A 142 11.78 -1.97 -17.51
N THR A 143 12.98 -2.52 -17.31
CA THR A 143 13.15 -3.89 -16.83
C THR A 143 12.40 -4.10 -15.51
N ALA A 144 12.52 -3.15 -14.57
CA ALA A 144 11.84 -3.21 -13.28
C ALA A 144 10.31 -3.10 -13.41
N LEU A 145 9.79 -2.25 -14.31
CA LEU A 145 8.35 -2.13 -14.60
C LEU A 145 7.77 -3.43 -15.12
N PHE A 146 8.42 -4.05 -16.11
CA PHE A 146 7.97 -5.31 -16.67
C PHE A 146 8.11 -6.47 -15.69
N ALA A 147 9.20 -6.54 -14.92
CA ALA A 147 9.37 -7.54 -13.86
C ALA A 147 8.25 -7.42 -12.81
N ARG A 148 7.98 -6.19 -12.33
CA ARG A 148 6.87 -5.94 -11.39
C ARG A 148 5.52 -6.34 -11.96
N ALA A 149 5.22 -5.98 -13.21
CA ALA A 149 3.97 -6.33 -13.88
C ALA A 149 3.79 -7.85 -14.09
N LYS A 150 4.89 -8.61 -14.17
CA LYS A 150 4.87 -10.08 -14.26
C LYS A 150 4.82 -10.78 -12.90
N GLY A 151 4.93 -10.03 -11.79
CA GLY A 151 5.09 -10.60 -10.45
C GLY A 151 6.48 -11.19 -10.20
N GLU A 152 7.49 -10.78 -10.98
CA GLU A 152 8.89 -11.18 -10.83
C GLU A 152 9.64 -10.25 -9.87
N GLU A 153 10.76 -10.73 -9.31
CA GLU A 153 11.66 -9.90 -8.51
C GLU A 153 12.31 -8.79 -9.35
N CYS A 154 12.37 -7.58 -8.79
CA CYS A 154 13.00 -6.45 -9.45
C CYS A 154 13.82 -5.61 -8.46
N ILE A 155 14.83 -4.91 -8.97
CA ILE A 155 15.64 -4.02 -8.15
C ILE A 155 14.81 -2.79 -7.79
N ARG A 156 14.51 -2.66 -6.49
CA ARG A 156 13.64 -1.63 -5.90
C ARG A 156 13.98 -0.21 -6.34
N GLN A 157 15.28 0.12 -6.39
CA GLN A 157 15.73 1.45 -6.78
C GLN A 157 15.26 1.83 -8.19
N TYR A 158 15.27 0.87 -9.13
CA TYR A 158 14.84 1.12 -10.50
C TYR A 158 13.32 1.23 -10.61
N LEU A 159 12.56 0.42 -9.88
CA LEU A 159 11.10 0.57 -9.83
C LEU A 159 10.69 1.91 -9.20
N TYR A 160 11.37 2.33 -8.13
CA TYR A 160 11.12 3.61 -7.48
C TYR A 160 11.42 4.80 -8.40
N ASN A 161 12.56 4.76 -9.10
CA ASN A 161 12.89 5.79 -10.09
C ASN A 161 11.90 5.84 -11.25
N ALA A 162 11.38 4.68 -11.67
CA ALA A 162 10.34 4.61 -12.69
C ALA A 162 9.04 5.28 -12.22
N ARG A 163 8.57 4.95 -11.00
CA ARG A 163 7.30 5.49 -10.46
C ARG A 163 7.26 7.00 -10.38
N LYS A 164 8.39 7.64 -10.06
CA LYS A 164 8.53 9.12 -10.08
C LYS A 164 8.25 9.76 -11.43
N LYS A 165 8.23 8.99 -12.51
CA LYS A 165 8.01 9.46 -13.88
C LYS A 165 6.63 9.09 -14.42
N TYR A 166 5.77 8.45 -13.62
CA TYR A 166 4.44 8.06 -14.08
C TYR A 166 3.59 9.27 -14.45
N GLN A 167 3.62 10.34 -13.62
CA GLN A 167 2.90 11.57 -13.94
C GLN A 167 3.42 12.19 -15.23
N THR A 168 4.74 12.31 -15.39
CA THR A 168 5.34 12.79 -16.64
C THR A 168 4.94 11.94 -17.85
N PHE A 169 4.84 10.62 -17.69
CA PHE A 169 4.41 9.72 -18.75
C PHE A 169 2.95 9.94 -19.12
N GLU A 170 2.07 10.11 -18.14
CA GLU A 170 0.66 10.45 -18.33
C GLU A 170 0.49 11.82 -19.00
N ASP A 171 1.26 12.83 -18.59
CA ASP A 171 1.21 14.18 -19.16
C ASP A 171 1.65 14.21 -20.63
N VAL A 172 2.65 13.40 -20.99
CA VAL A 172 3.21 13.37 -22.35
C VAL A 172 2.39 12.50 -23.30
N PHE A 173 1.89 11.35 -22.84
CA PHE A 173 1.24 10.35 -23.70
C PHE A 173 -0.25 10.13 -23.41
N GLY A 174 -0.79 10.72 -22.35
CA GLY A 174 -2.19 10.55 -21.95
C GLY A 174 -2.51 9.15 -21.42
N VAL A 175 -1.49 8.36 -21.05
CA VAL A 175 -1.65 6.98 -20.58
C VAL A 175 -1.22 6.88 -19.12
N LYS A 176 -2.18 6.51 -18.26
CA LYS A 176 -1.91 6.30 -16.83
C LYS A 176 -1.36 4.90 -16.57
N LEU A 177 -0.21 4.83 -15.91
CA LEU A 177 0.40 3.57 -15.49
C LEU A 177 -0.08 3.20 -14.07
N THR A 178 -0.62 1.99 -13.93
CA THR A 178 -1.10 1.44 -12.64
C THR A 178 -0.39 0.10 -12.34
N ILE A 179 0.93 0.17 -12.11
CA ILE A 179 1.85 -0.98 -11.94
C ILE A 179 2.60 -0.90 -10.60
#